data_AF-A0A8E2KWU0-F1
#
_entry.id   AF-A0A8E2KWU0-F1
#
_cell.length_a   1.000
_cell.length_b   1.000
_cell.length_c   1.000
_cell.angle_alpha   90.00
_cell.angle_beta   90.00
_cell.angle_gamma   90.00
#
_symmetry.space_group_name_H-M   'P 1'
#
loop_
_entity.id
_entity.type
_entity.pdbx_description
1 polymer ?
#
loop_
_entity_poly.entity_id
_entity_poly.type
_entity_poly.pdbx_seq_one_letter_code
_entity_poly.pdbx_strand_id
1 'polypeptide(L)'
;MRAFVFPGQGSQKVGMGVELAAASAVAREVFEEVDDALGQKLSAIMAEGPEDALTLTENAQPAIMANAIATLRVLEAEGGIRLADKADFVAGHSLGEYTALCAAGAFSLADTARLLKLRGQSMQAAVPVGVGAMAALLGADIEKASALAAAAAEGEVCTVANDNDPGQVVLSGHKGAIDRAIALVKEHGIKRGVALPVSAPFHCPLMQPAADAMADALARTAPGALSVALFANVTADVVTDPALVQKLLVEQVCGRVRWRESVIAMQAAGVTEFVELGGKVLGPMIGRTVKDVKITSVVTMADIEALLKEI
;
A
#
# COMPACT_ATOMS: atom_id res chain seq x y z
N MET A 1 7.84 -21.16 2.92
CA MET A 1 7.86 -19.94 3.74
C MET A 1 6.58 -19.15 3.48
N ARG A 2 6.19 -18.28 4.41
CA ARG A 2 4.96 -17.47 4.34
C ARG A 2 5.29 -15.98 4.41
N ALA A 3 4.67 -15.21 3.52
CA ALA A 3 4.69 -13.75 3.56
C ALA A 3 3.32 -13.19 3.90
N PHE A 4 3.27 -12.28 4.87
CA PHE A 4 2.07 -11.49 5.16
C PHE A 4 2.13 -10.18 4.39
N VAL A 5 1.09 -9.91 3.61
CA VAL A 5 1.04 -8.75 2.71
C VAL A 5 -0.09 -7.80 3.04
N PHE A 6 0.18 -6.50 2.92
CA PHE A 6 -0.72 -5.45 3.36
C PHE A 6 -1.14 -4.54 2.19
N PRO A 7 -2.46 -4.35 1.95
CA PRO A 7 -2.96 -3.64 0.79
C PRO A 7 -2.66 -2.13 0.84
N GLY A 8 -2.68 -1.53 -0.33
CA GLY A 8 -2.48 -0.10 -0.55
C GLY A 8 -3.77 0.65 -0.88
N GLN A 9 -3.64 1.92 -1.27
CA GLN A 9 -4.77 2.78 -1.59
C GLN A 9 -5.58 2.22 -2.76
N GLY A 10 -6.90 2.33 -2.69
CA GLY A 10 -7.86 1.68 -3.59
C GLY A 10 -8.50 0.42 -2.99
N SER A 11 -8.02 -0.06 -1.84
CA SER A 11 -8.66 -1.18 -1.12
C SER A 11 -9.73 -0.76 -0.11
N GLN A 12 -9.83 0.53 0.20
CA GLN A 12 -10.83 1.05 1.13
C GLN A 12 -12.25 0.94 0.55
N LYS A 13 -13.21 0.66 1.42
CA LYS A 13 -14.65 0.67 1.11
C LYS A 13 -15.43 1.14 2.32
N VAL A 14 -16.52 1.88 2.09
CA VAL A 14 -17.48 2.19 3.16
C VAL A 14 -18.02 0.87 3.74
N GLY A 15 -18.09 0.80 5.07
CA GLY A 15 -18.44 -0.40 5.82
C GLY A 15 -17.25 -1.33 6.11
N MET A 16 -16.01 -1.00 5.73
CA MET A 16 -14.85 -1.82 6.12
C MET A 16 -14.65 -1.77 7.65
N GLY A 17 -14.25 -2.91 8.23
CA GLY A 17 -14.03 -3.04 9.66
C GLY A 17 -15.29 -3.20 10.52
N VAL A 18 -16.50 -2.87 10.01
CA VAL A 18 -17.75 -2.89 10.79
C VAL A 18 -18.08 -4.29 11.33
N GLU A 19 -18.08 -5.31 10.46
CA GLU A 19 -18.37 -6.69 10.89
C GLU A 19 -17.32 -7.21 11.88
N LEU A 20 -16.06 -6.85 11.66
CA LEU A 20 -14.95 -7.27 12.54
C LEU A 20 -15.05 -6.59 13.91
N ALA A 21 -15.34 -5.29 13.95
CA ALA A 21 -15.58 -4.53 15.17
C ALA A 21 -16.83 -5.01 15.93
N ALA A 22 -17.88 -5.43 15.22
CA ALA A 22 -19.05 -6.02 15.86
C ALA A 22 -18.72 -7.35 16.54
N ALA A 23 -17.87 -8.18 15.89
CA ALA A 23 -17.53 -9.51 16.36
C ALA A 23 -16.41 -9.56 17.42
N SER A 24 -15.48 -8.59 17.43
CA SER A 24 -14.28 -8.65 18.28
C SER A 24 -14.01 -7.34 19.02
N ALA A 25 -13.78 -7.44 20.34
CA ALA A 25 -13.32 -6.32 21.16
C ALA A 25 -11.94 -5.82 20.73
N VAL A 26 -11.04 -6.73 20.35
CA VAL A 26 -9.69 -6.41 19.89
C VAL A 26 -9.72 -5.53 18.64
N ALA A 27 -10.63 -5.81 17.71
CA ALA A 27 -10.81 -4.95 16.54
C ALA A 27 -11.32 -3.56 16.92
N ARG A 28 -12.28 -3.46 17.86
CA ARG A 28 -12.79 -2.16 18.35
C ARG A 28 -11.68 -1.33 18.97
N GLU A 29 -10.87 -1.93 19.83
CA GLU A 29 -9.74 -1.27 20.49
C GLU A 29 -8.73 -0.70 19.49
N VAL A 30 -8.45 -1.42 18.39
CA VAL A 30 -7.59 -0.91 17.31
C VAL A 30 -8.18 0.34 16.66
N PHE A 31 -9.48 0.32 16.35
CA PHE A 31 -10.14 1.48 15.73
C PHE A 31 -10.22 2.67 16.70
N GLU A 32 -10.46 2.41 17.99
CA GLU A 32 -10.47 3.42 19.05
C GLU A 32 -9.08 4.05 19.24
N GLU A 33 -8.00 3.26 19.29
CA GLU A 33 -6.63 3.76 19.39
C GLU A 33 -6.26 4.65 18.19
N VAL A 34 -6.68 4.26 16.97
CA VAL A 34 -6.46 5.05 15.76
C VAL A 34 -7.25 6.36 15.81
N ASP A 35 -8.52 6.31 16.21
CA ASP A 35 -9.34 7.52 16.36
C ASP A 35 -8.71 8.51 17.35
N ASP A 36 -8.27 8.01 18.51
CA ASP A 36 -7.63 8.81 19.55
C ASP A 36 -6.28 9.36 19.09
N ALA A 37 -5.48 8.56 18.38
CA ALA A 37 -4.18 9.00 17.86
C ALA A 37 -4.31 10.14 16.85
N LEU A 38 -5.41 10.16 16.08
CA LEU A 38 -5.70 11.16 15.06
C LEU A 38 -6.55 12.33 15.57
N GLY A 39 -7.17 12.20 16.75
CA GLY A 39 -8.17 13.16 17.24
C GLY A 39 -9.38 13.27 16.29
N GLN A 40 -9.69 12.20 15.56
CA GLN A 40 -10.71 12.15 14.50
C GLN A 40 -11.47 10.82 14.63
N LYS A 41 -12.81 10.85 14.50
CA LYS A 41 -13.61 9.61 14.36
C LYS A 41 -13.47 9.02 12.95
N LEU A 42 -12.28 8.53 12.63
CA LEU A 42 -11.99 7.88 11.36
C LEU A 42 -12.81 6.60 11.20
N SER A 43 -13.00 5.86 12.30
CA SER A 43 -13.87 4.67 12.34
C SER A 43 -15.30 4.94 11.86
N ALA A 44 -15.87 6.10 12.17
CA ALA A 44 -17.18 6.51 11.68
C ALA A 44 -17.18 6.76 10.16
N ILE A 45 -16.13 7.41 9.63
CA ILE A 45 -15.96 7.60 8.18
C ILE A 45 -15.79 6.24 7.47
N MET A 46 -15.06 5.31 8.09
CA MET A 46 -14.90 3.95 7.57
C MET A 46 -16.24 3.21 7.52
N ALA A 47 -17.05 3.32 8.57
CA ALA A 47 -18.32 2.61 8.68
C ALA A 47 -19.43 3.20 7.80
N GLU A 48 -19.56 4.53 7.79
CA GLU A 48 -20.75 5.22 7.27
C GLU A 48 -20.44 6.06 6.02
N GLY A 49 -19.16 6.35 5.75
CA GLY A 49 -18.75 7.22 4.65
C GLY A 49 -18.95 8.71 4.97
N PRO A 50 -19.21 9.56 3.96
CA PRO A 50 -19.41 9.22 2.55
C PRO A 50 -18.15 8.69 1.84
N GLU A 51 -18.30 8.07 0.68
CA GLU A 51 -17.20 7.41 -0.05
C GLU A 51 -16.11 8.40 -0.50
N ASP A 52 -16.50 9.61 -0.89
CA ASP A 52 -15.56 10.69 -1.24
C ASP A 52 -14.71 11.11 -0.03
N ALA A 53 -15.30 11.19 1.18
CA ALA A 53 -14.56 11.46 2.41
C ALA A 53 -13.58 10.32 2.76
N LEU A 54 -14.00 9.06 2.62
CA LEU A 54 -13.12 7.92 2.90
C LEU A 54 -11.98 7.79 1.86
N THR A 55 -12.24 8.14 0.60
CA THR A 55 -11.25 8.05 -0.49
C THR A 55 -10.23 9.18 -0.50
N LEU A 56 -10.45 10.27 0.27
CA LEU A 56 -9.39 11.24 0.55
C LEU A 56 -8.17 10.51 1.11
N THR A 57 -7.02 10.68 0.48
CA THR A 57 -5.75 10.03 0.84
C THR A 57 -5.41 10.17 2.33
N GLU A 58 -5.67 11.33 2.95
CA GLU A 58 -5.46 11.54 4.39
C GLU A 58 -6.34 10.65 5.29
N ASN A 59 -7.48 10.16 4.80
CA ASN A 59 -8.35 9.24 5.53
C ASN A 59 -8.09 7.80 5.08
N ALA A 60 -7.99 7.55 3.77
CA ALA A 60 -7.78 6.23 3.19
C ALA A 60 -6.52 5.56 3.74
N GLN A 61 -5.39 6.27 3.85
CA GLN A 61 -4.14 5.66 4.32
C GLN A 61 -4.24 5.10 5.75
N PRO A 62 -4.55 5.89 6.79
CA PRO A 62 -4.72 5.35 8.13
C PRO A 62 -5.89 4.36 8.24
N ALA A 63 -6.95 4.51 7.45
CA ALA A 63 -8.11 3.63 7.52
C ALA A 63 -7.82 2.22 6.99
N ILE A 64 -7.08 2.10 5.89
CA ILE A 64 -6.65 0.80 5.34
C ILE A 64 -5.70 0.10 6.32
N MET A 65 -4.75 0.87 6.89
CA MET A 65 -3.85 0.35 7.91
C MET A 65 -4.61 -0.15 9.13
N ALA A 66 -5.56 0.64 9.66
CA ALA A 66 -6.37 0.26 10.81
C ALA A 66 -7.15 -1.04 10.55
N ASN A 67 -7.78 -1.19 9.39
CA ASN A 67 -8.52 -2.40 9.04
C ASN A 67 -7.62 -3.64 8.95
N ALA A 68 -6.43 -3.52 8.38
CA ALA A 68 -5.48 -4.62 8.26
C ALA A 68 -4.83 -4.99 9.61
N ILE A 69 -4.47 -4.00 10.44
CA ILE A 69 -3.97 -4.24 11.81
C ILE A 69 -5.06 -4.81 12.71
N ALA A 70 -6.32 -4.37 12.59
CA ALA A 70 -7.43 -4.98 13.32
C ALA A 70 -7.57 -6.46 12.95
N THR A 71 -7.50 -6.78 11.66
CA THR A 71 -7.54 -8.17 11.18
C THR A 71 -6.38 -9.00 11.77
N LEU A 72 -5.16 -8.45 11.78
CA LEU A 72 -3.99 -9.11 12.38
C LEU A 72 -4.17 -9.32 13.89
N ARG A 73 -4.57 -8.29 14.62
CA ARG A 73 -4.70 -8.34 16.08
C ARG A 73 -5.77 -9.34 16.51
N VAL A 74 -6.87 -9.45 15.76
CA VAL A 74 -7.89 -10.49 15.98
C VAL A 74 -7.31 -11.88 15.69
N LEU A 75 -6.59 -12.05 14.57
CA LEU A 75 -5.93 -13.32 14.24
C LEU A 75 -4.97 -13.77 15.36
N GLU A 76 -4.14 -12.86 15.86
CA GLU A 76 -3.20 -13.12 16.96
C GLU A 76 -3.92 -13.47 18.27
N ALA A 77 -4.97 -12.73 18.61
CA ALA A 77 -5.74 -12.95 19.84
C ALA A 77 -6.51 -14.28 19.83
N GLU A 78 -7.24 -14.58 18.75
CA GLU A 78 -8.03 -15.82 18.62
C GLU A 78 -7.12 -17.05 18.45
N GLY A 79 -5.97 -16.89 17.79
CA GLY A 79 -5.02 -17.97 17.57
C GLY A 79 -4.06 -18.22 18.73
N GLY A 80 -3.87 -17.23 19.62
CA GLY A 80 -2.76 -17.27 20.59
C GLY A 80 -1.39 -17.31 19.92
N ILE A 81 -1.26 -16.69 18.74
CA ILE A 81 -0.06 -16.67 17.91
C ILE A 81 0.45 -15.24 17.75
N ARG A 82 1.71 -15.08 17.36
CA ARG A 82 2.26 -13.78 16.94
C ARG A 82 2.64 -13.84 15.47
N LEU A 83 2.59 -12.71 14.79
CA LEU A 83 3.05 -12.59 13.40
C LEU A 83 4.44 -13.18 13.21
N ALA A 84 5.37 -12.86 14.11
CA ALA A 84 6.76 -13.32 14.05
C ALA A 84 6.92 -14.84 14.19
N ASP A 85 5.91 -15.56 14.69
CA ASP A 85 5.93 -17.02 14.78
C ASP A 85 5.47 -17.69 13.47
N LYS A 86 4.79 -16.94 12.59
CA LYS A 86 4.10 -17.49 11.40
C LYS A 86 4.53 -16.86 10.09
N ALA A 87 5.23 -15.74 10.12
CA ALA A 87 5.69 -14.98 8.98
C ALA A 87 7.21 -15.09 8.84
N ASP A 88 7.69 -15.44 7.66
CA ASP A 88 9.10 -15.31 7.29
C ASP A 88 9.39 -13.89 6.78
N PHE A 89 8.40 -13.27 6.12
CA PHE A 89 8.50 -11.93 5.55
C PHE A 89 7.19 -11.15 5.68
N VAL A 90 7.32 -9.82 5.67
CA VAL A 90 6.21 -8.90 5.46
C VAL A 90 6.47 -8.02 4.24
N ALA A 91 5.40 -7.60 3.57
CA ALA A 91 5.47 -6.61 2.50
C ALA A 91 4.17 -5.81 2.45
N GLY A 92 4.17 -4.61 1.88
CA GLY A 92 2.92 -3.94 1.63
C GLY A 92 3.00 -2.99 0.46
N HIS A 93 1.86 -2.69 -0.14
CA HIS A 93 1.80 -1.86 -1.34
C HIS A 93 1.69 -0.38 -0.97
N SER A 94 2.73 0.41 -1.25
CA SER A 94 2.81 1.83 -0.92
C SER A 94 2.57 2.09 0.58
N LEU A 95 1.42 2.64 0.97
CA LEU A 95 1.04 2.84 2.37
C LEU A 95 1.09 1.52 3.17
N GLY A 96 0.84 0.38 2.51
CA GLY A 96 0.87 -0.94 3.13
C GLY A 96 2.25 -1.28 3.72
N GLU A 97 3.32 -0.63 3.26
CA GLU A 97 4.67 -0.78 3.84
C GLU A 97 4.70 -0.27 5.30
N TYR A 98 3.98 0.80 5.61
CA TYR A 98 3.80 1.29 6.98
C TYR A 98 2.96 0.32 7.82
N THR A 99 1.94 -0.29 7.21
CA THR A 99 1.13 -1.34 7.87
C THR A 99 1.99 -2.57 8.19
N ALA A 100 2.83 -3.00 7.25
CA ALA A 100 3.78 -4.10 7.43
C ALA A 100 4.78 -3.82 8.56
N LEU A 101 5.29 -2.58 8.64
CA LEU A 101 6.21 -2.15 9.69
C LEU A 101 5.53 -2.04 11.05
N CYS A 102 4.29 -1.57 11.12
CA CYS A 102 3.48 -1.60 12.35
C CYS A 102 3.25 -3.05 12.81
N ALA A 103 2.89 -3.94 11.90
CA ALA A 103 2.68 -5.36 12.16
C ALA A 103 3.96 -6.05 12.65
N ALA A 104 5.12 -5.67 12.10
CA ALA A 104 6.43 -6.16 12.51
C ALA A 104 6.99 -5.48 13.79
N GLY A 105 6.26 -4.52 14.39
CA GLY A 105 6.64 -3.83 15.62
C GLY A 105 7.65 -2.68 15.45
N ALA A 106 7.98 -2.28 14.23
CA ALA A 106 8.88 -1.15 13.97
C ALA A 106 8.23 0.22 14.29
N PHE A 107 6.90 0.30 14.26
CA PHE A 107 6.14 1.47 14.70
C PHE A 107 5.01 1.05 15.64
N SER A 108 4.65 1.94 16.57
CA SER A 108 3.40 1.80 17.32
C SER A 108 2.19 2.03 16.39
N LEU A 109 1.01 1.53 16.76
CA LEU A 109 -0.21 1.74 15.99
C LEU A 109 -0.55 3.24 15.92
N ALA A 110 -0.51 3.94 17.05
CA ALA A 110 -0.73 5.39 17.11
C ALA A 110 0.25 6.21 16.23
N ASP A 111 1.55 5.88 16.25
CA ASP A 111 2.54 6.57 15.41
C ASP A 111 2.35 6.26 13.93
N THR A 112 2.02 5.02 13.60
CA THR A 112 1.71 4.61 12.22
C THR A 112 0.50 5.38 11.69
N ALA A 113 -0.56 5.53 12.51
CA ALA A 113 -1.73 6.31 12.14
C ALA A 113 -1.37 7.77 11.84
N ARG A 114 -0.60 8.42 12.72
CA ARG A 114 -0.16 9.82 12.54
C ARG A 114 0.74 9.99 11.32
N LEU A 115 1.70 9.09 11.11
CA LEU A 115 2.56 9.09 9.94
C LEU A 115 1.76 8.95 8.65
N LEU A 116 0.78 8.04 8.60
CA LEU A 116 -0.06 7.85 7.41
C LEU A 116 -1.05 9.00 7.18
N LYS A 117 -1.57 9.62 8.25
CA LYS A 117 -2.38 10.84 8.14
C LYS A 117 -1.56 11.97 7.53
N LEU A 118 -0.36 12.22 8.06
CA LEU A 118 0.56 13.22 7.53
C LEU A 118 0.95 12.89 6.09
N ARG A 119 1.35 11.65 5.81
CA ARG A 119 1.71 11.21 4.45
C ARG A 119 0.59 11.48 3.47
N GLY A 120 -0.65 11.16 3.83
CA GLY A 120 -1.81 11.43 2.99
C GLY A 120 -2.06 12.92 2.74
N GLN A 121 -1.95 13.75 3.79
CA GLN A 121 -2.06 15.21 3.69
C GLN A 121 -0.97 15.82 2.81
N SER A 122 0.28 15.46 3.05
CA SER A 122 1.43 15.97 2.30
C SER A 122 1.39 15.54 0.85
N MET A 123 1.00 14.30 0.54
CA MET A 123 0.86 13.82 -0.84
C MET A 123 -0.28 14.54 -1.60
N GLN A 124 -1.39 14.86 -0.93
CA GLN A 124 -2.47 15.65 -1.54
C GLN A 124 -2.06 17.11 -1.78
N ALA A 125 -1.28 17.69 -0.88
CA ALA A 125 -0.84 19.08 -0.94
C ALA A 125 0.42 19.31 -1.80
N ALA A 126 1.11 18.25 -2.22
CA ALA A 126 2.40 18.35 -2.91
C ALA A 126 2.34 19.09 -4.25
N VAL A 127 1.20 19.03 -4.95
CA VAL A 127 0.95 19.83 -6.16
C VAL A 127 -0.43 20.47 -6.11
N PRO A 128 -0.64 21.64 -6.74
CA PRO A 128 -1.96 22.23 -6.85
C PRO A 128 -2.95 21.29 -7.55
N VAL A 129 -4.22 21.36 -7.14
CA VAL A 129 -5.30 20.54 -7.72
C VAL A 129 -5.34 20.71 -9.24
N GLY A 130 -5.37 19.59 -9.96
CA GLY A 130 -5.44 19.55 -11.42
C GLY A 130 -4.09 19.63 -12.15
N VAL A 131 -2.98 19.88 -11.44
CA VAL A 131 -1.63 19.90 -12.04
C VAL A 131 -1.12 18.48 -12.33
N GLY A 132 -1.39 17.54 -11.44
CA GLY A 132 -0.98 16.15 -11.59
C GLY A 132 -2.12 15.19 -11.91
N ALA A 133 -1.76 14.04 -12.44
CA ALA A 133 -2.68 12.92 -12.68
C ALA A 133 -1.95 11.58 -12.62
N MET A 134 -2.73 10.49 -12.62
CA MET A 134 -2.23 9.13 -12.78
C MET A 134 -3.10 8.35 -13.77
N ALA A 135 -2.51 7.36 -14.43
CA ALA A 135 -3.23 6.48 -15.34
C ALA A 135 -2.77 5.03 -15.22
N ALA A 136 -3.73 4.11 -15.10
CA ALA A 136 -3.48 2.68 -15.19
C ALA A 136 -3.39 2.24 -16.66
N LEU A 137 -2.30 1.57 -17.00
CA LEU A 137 -2.05 0.94 -18.29
C LEU A 137 -2.36 -0.56 -18.16
N LEU A 138 -3.42 -0.99 -18.82
CA LEU A 138 -3.82 -2.40 -18.87
C LEU A 138 -3.21 -3.08 -20.09
N GLY A 139 -2.63 -4.25 -19.90
CA GLY A 139 -1.90 -4.99 -20.92
C GLY A 139 -0.53 -4.37 -21.25
N ALA A 140 0.08 -3.66 -20.30
CA ALA A 140 1.41 -3.10 -20.41
C ALA A 140 2.37 -3.79 -19.43
N ASP A 141 3.58 -4.05 -19.90
CA ASP A 141 4.74 -4.33 -19.04
C ASP A 141 5.53 -3.02 -18.78
N ILE A 142 6.59 -3.13 -18.00
CA ILE A 142 7.42 -1.99 -17.61
C ILE A 142 8.12 -1.33 -18.79
N GLU A 143 8.50 -2.10 -19.81
CA GLU A 143 9.24 -1.59 -20.97
C GLU A 143 8.33 -0.73 -21.84
N LYS A 144 7.13 -1.24 -22.18
CA LYS A 144 6.11 -0.48 -22.92
C LYS A 144 5.68 0.77 -22.16
N ALA A 145 5.45 0.65 -20.85
CA ALA A 145 5.04 1.78 -20.03
C ALA A 145 6.13 2.86 -19.96
N SER A 146 7.40 2.47 -19.85
CA SER A 146 8.53 3.40 -19.82
C SER A 146 8.73 4.11 -21.16
N ALA A 147 8.60 3.37 -22.27
CA ALA A 147 8.65 3.94 -23.62
C ALA A 147 7.51 4.96 -23.84
N LEU A 148 6.28 4.60 -23.44
CA LEU A 148 5.12 5.48 -23.52
C LEU A 148 5.31 6.74 -22.66
N ALA A 149 5.81 6.59 -21.43
CA ALA A 149 6.04 7.71 -20.52
C ALA A 149 7.08 8.69 -21.10
N ALA A 150 8.17 8.17 -21.68
CA ALA A 150 9.19 8.98 -22.34
C ALA A 150 8.64 9.73 -23.56
N ALA A 151 7.83 9.06 -24.40
CA ALA A 151 7.20 9.68 -25.56
C ALA A 151 6.19 10.77 -25.17
N ALA A 152 5.42 10.56 -24.10
CA ALA A 152 4.39 11.47 -23.65
C ALA A 152 4.93 12.65 -22.80
N ALA A 153 6.16 12.55 -22.27
CA ALA A 153 6.72 13.53 -21.35
C ALA A 153 6.76 14.94 -21.95
N GLU A 154 7.33 15.13 -23.14
CA GLU A 154 7.43 16.45 -23.81
C GLU A 154 7.93 17.60 -22.89
N GLY A 155 8.90 17.30 -22.02
CA GLY A 155 9.45 18.26 -21.05
C GLY A 155 8.69 18.33 -19.71
N GLU A 156 7.55 17.65 -19.59
CA GLU A 156 6.83 17.44 -18.35
C GLU A 156 7.20 16.10 -17.69
N VAL A 157 7.07 16.01 -16.36
CA VAL A 157 7.18 14.74 -15.63
C VAL A 157 6.10 13.75 -16.08
N CYS A 158 6.53 12.57 -16.50
CA CYS A 158 5.71 11.37 -16.71
C CYS A 158 6.57 10.14 -16.41
N THR A 159 6.25 9.42 -15.34
CA THR A 159 7.06 8.29 -14.86
C THR A 159 6.19 7.11 -14.49
N VAL A 160 6.80 5.93 -14.41
CA VAL A 160 6.12 4.75 -13.87
C VAL A 160 6.04 4.87 -12.35
N ALA A 161 4.81 4.94 -11.82
CA ALA A 161 4.50 4.97 -10.40
C ALA A 161 4.41 3.56 -9.80
N ASN A 162 3.76 2.62 -10.48
CA ASN A 162 3.58 1.26 -9.97
C ASN A 162 3.85 0.22 -11.06
N ASP A 163 4.70 -0.76 -10.75
CA ASP A 163 4.80 -2.02 -11.49
C ASP A 163 4.01 -3.08 -10.69
N ASN A 164 2.71 -3.22 -10.98
CA ASN A 164 1.79 -4.00 -10.15
C ASN A 164 1.82 -5.48 -10.49
N ASP A 165 1.67 -5.82 -11.77
CA ASP A 165 1.67 -7.19 -12.26
C ASP A 165 2.03 -7.22 -13.75
N PRO A 166 2.26 -8.39 -14.38
CA PRO A 166 2.70 -8.48 -15.78
C PRO A 166 1.77 -7.81 -16.81
N GLY A 167 0.54 -7.48 -16.44
CA GLY A 167 -0.44 -6.81 -17.30
C GLY A 167 -0.92 -5.46 -16.77
N GLN A 168 -0.32 -4.91 -15.71
CA GLN A 168 -0.74 -3.63 -15.14
C GLN A 168 0.44 -2.81 -14.62
N VAL A 169 0.61 -1.64 -15.24
CA VAL A 169 1.55 -0.59 -14.81
C VAL A 169 0.77 0.71 -14.62
N VAL A 170 1.17 1.55 -13.68
CA VAL A 170 0.57 2.87 -13.46
C VAL A 170 1.58 3.96 -13.80
N LEU A 171 1.16 4.94 -14.61
CA LEU A 171 1.90 6.17 -14.86
C LEU A 171 1.44 7.29 -13.93
N SER A 172 2.35 8.20 -13.61
CA SER A 172 2.12 9.37 -12.78
C SER A 172 2.98 10.55 -13.23
N GLY A 173 2.44 11.75 -13.11
CA GLY A 173 3.15 12.96 -13.50
C GLY A 173 2.22 14.15 -13.72
N HIS A 174 2.66 15.10 -14.56
CA HIS A 174 1.81 16.22 -14.95
C HIS A 174 0.60 15.73 -15.74
N LYS A 175 -0.54 16.39 -15.52
CA LYS A 175 -1.80 16.04 -16.17
C LYS A 175 -1.70 16.04 -17.69
N GLY A 176 -1.03 17.02 -18.28
CA GLY A 176 -0.81 17.10 -19.73
C GLY A 176 -0.10 15.85 -20.28
N ALA A 177 1.00 15.44 -19.64
CA ALA A 177 1.74 14.25 -20.04
C ALA A 177 0.95 12.95 -19.87
N ILE A 178 0.14 12.84 -18.81
CA ILE A 178 -0.71 11.67 -18.60
C ILE A 178 -1.84 11.60 -19.64
N ASP A 179 -2.47 12.73 -19.96
CA ASP A 179 -3.50 12.78 -21.00
C ASP A 179 -2.92 12.40 -22.38
N ARG A 180 -1.71 12.88 -22.70
CA ARG A 180 -0.97 12.45 -23.90
C ARG A 180 -0.65 10.96 -23.88
N ALA A 181 -0.17 10.43 -22.75
CA ALA A 181 0.12 9.00 -22.61
C ALA A 181 -1.13 8.15 -22.86
N ILE A 182 -2.30 8.55 -22.34
CA ILE A 182 -3.58 7.87 -22.59
C ILE A 182 -3.94 7.88 -24.09
N ALA A 183 -3.70 8.99 -24.79
CA ALA A 183 -3.95 9.06 -26.23
C ALA A 183 -3.03 8.13 -27.04
N LEU A 184 -1.77 7.99 -26.62
CA LEU A 184 -0.72 7.24 -27.32
C LEU A 184 -0.69 5.72 -27.00
N VAL A 185 -1.57 5.22 -26.12
CA VAL A 185 -1.50 3.81 -25.65
C VAL A 185 -1.55 2.77 -26.77
N LYS A 186 -2.41 2.96 -27.77
CA LYS A 186 -2.56 1.98 -28.86
C LYS A 186 -1.34 1.93 -29.76
N GLU A 187 -0.70 3.07 -29.98
CA GLU A 187 0.53 3.19 -30.79
C GLU A 187 1.71 2.47 -30.13
N HIS A 188 1.69 2.33 -28.81
CA HIS A 188 2.69 1.61 -28.02
C HIS A 188 2.32 0.15 -27.75
N GLY A 189 1.31 -0.39 -28.44
CA GLY A 189 0.89 -1.78 -28.28
C GLY A 189 0.34 -2.11 -26.89
N ILE A 190 -0.25 -1.12 -26.21
CA ILE A 190 -0.91 -1.24 -24.90
C ILE A 190 -2.42 -1.30 -25.12
N LYS A 191 -3.09 -2.22 -24.41
CA LYS A 191 -4.51 -2.51 -24.63
C LYS A 191 -5.42 -1.34 -24.25
N ARG A 192 -5.15 -0.68 -23.11
CA ARG A 192 -5.99 0.42 -22.61
C ARG A 192 -5.23 1.28 -21.60
N GLY A 193 -5.40 2.60 -21.69
CA GLY A 193 -5.08 3.55 -20.62
C GLY A 193 -6.36 4.02 -19.92
N VAL A 194 -6.35 4.09 -18.59
CA VAL A 194 -7.49 4.53 -17.76
C VAL A 194 -7.00 5.57 -16.78
N ALA A 195 -7.53 6.79 -16.86
CA ALA A 195 -7.28 7.81 -15.86
C ALA A 195 -7.79 7.34 -14.48
N LEU A 196 -6.97 7.50 -13.45
CA LEU A 196 -7.35 7.14 -12.09
C LEU A 196 -8.08 8.32 -11.43
N PRO A 197 -9.12 8.07 -10.61
CA PRO A 197 -9.87 9.11 -9.91
C PRO A 197 -9.08 9.61 -8.68
N VAL A 198 -7.87 10.11 -8.90
CA VAL A 198 -6.98 10.67 -7.88
C VAL A 198 -6.59 12.09 -8.27
N SER A 199 -6.47 12.97 -7.28
CA SER A 199 -6.18 14.39 -7.49
C SER A 199 -4.68 14.73 -7.50
N ALA A 200 -3.81 13.77 -7.20
CA ALA A 200 -2.37 13.97 -7.05
C ALA A 200 -1.54 12.91 -7.79
N PRO A 201 -0.34 13.27 -8.29
CA PRO A 201 0.52 12.38 -9.06
C PRO A 201 1.47 11.62 -8.12
N PHE A 202 0.96 10.60 -7.43
CA PHE A 202 1.74 9.81 -6.48
C PHE A 202 2.91 9.07 -7.14
N HIS A 203 3.99 8.80 -6.39
CA HIS A 203 5.13 7.99 -6.85
C HIS A 203 5.81 8.56 -8.12
N CYS A 204 5.99 9.87 -8.16
CA CYS A 204 6.79 10.55 -9.18
C CYS A 204 7.57 11.72 -8.58
N PRO A 205 8.52 12.33 -9.32
CA PRO A 205 9.31 13.47 -8.84
C PRO A 205 8.50 14.67 -8.32
N LEU A 206 7.24 14.83 -8.74
CA LEU A 206 6.36 15.90 -8.25
C LEU A 206 5.97 15.74 -6.77
N MET A 207 6.21 14.58 -6.17
CA MET A 207 5.95 14.30 -4.75
C MET A 207 7.08 14.73 -3.81
N GLN A 208 8.12 15.42 -4.30
CA GLN A 208 9.23 15.85 -3.45
C GLN A 208 8.79 16.60 -2.18
N PRO A 209 7.82 17.55 -2.22
CA PRO A 209 7.34 18.21 -1.00
C PRO A 209 6.76 17.23 0.03
N ALA A 210 6.13 16.14 -0.42
CA ALA A 210 5.63 15.09 0.47
C ALA A 210 6.75 14.21 1.01
N ALA A 211 7.79 13.94 0.22
CA ALA A 211 8.97 13.22 0.67
C ALA A 211 9.71 14.00 1.77
N ASP A 212 9.86 15.32 1.61
CA ASP A 212 10.50 16.19 2.60
C ASP A 212 9.72 16.19 3.93
N ALA A 213 8.38 16.31 3.86
CA ALA A 213 7.52 16.23 5.03
C ALA A 213 7.64 14.88 5.76
N MET A 214 7.75 13.78 5.00
CA MET A 214 7.96 12.45 5.58
C MET A 214 9.35 12.26 6.15
N ALA A 215 10.39 12.83 5.55
CA ALA A 215 11.75 12.80 6.09
C ALA A 215 11.80 13.46 7.48
N ASP A 216 11.18 14.63 7.63
CA ASP A 216 11.07 15.34 8.89
C ASP A 216 10.31 14.54 9.95
N ALA A 217 9.19 13.91 9.56
CA ALA A 217 8.38 13.12 10.47
C ALA A 217 9.10 11.85 10.93
N LEU A 218 9.71 11.13 9.99
CA LEU A 218 10.46 9.91 10.28
C LEU A 218 11.75 10.18 11.07
N ALA A 219 12.34 11.37 10.98
CA ALA A 219 13.44 11.77 11.85
C ALA A 219 13.02 11.91 13.32
N ARG A 220 11.75 12.26 13.59
CA ARG A 220 11.16 12.34 14.94
C ARG A 220 10.54 11.03 15.40
N THR A 221 10.18 10.17 14.45
CA THR A 221 9.53 8.87 14.66
C THR A 221 10.26 7.82 13.83
N ALA A 222 11.49 7.51 14.24
CA ALA A 222 12.31 6.55 13.52
C ALA A 222 11.77 5.12 13.73
N PRO A 223 11.85 4.24 12.71
CA PRO A 223 11.48 2.84 12.87
C PRO A 223 12.36 2.16 13.91
N GLY A 224 11.74 1.33 14.75
CA GLY A 224 12.42 0.41 15.66
C GLY A 224 12.89 -0.87 14.98
N ALA A 225 13.38 -1.82 15.77
CA ALA A 225 13.75 -3.15 15.29
C ALA A 225 12.52 -3.91 14.74
N LEU A 226 12.70 -4.63 13.64
CA LEU A 226 11.64 -5.42 13.01
C LEU A 226 11.68 -6.85 13.56
N SER A 227 10.52 -7.37 13.99
CA SER A 227 10.38 -8.78 14.37
C SER A 227 10.30 -9.72 13.16
N VAL A 228 9.97 -9.19 11.97
CA VAL A 228 9.88 -9.91 10.69
C VAL A 228 10.48 -9.03 9.59
N ALA A 229 11.28 -9.62 8.70
CA ALA A 229 11.97 -8.87 7.65
C ALA A 229 10.99 -8.30 6.61
N LEU A 230 11.26 -7.08 6.13
CA LEU A 230 10.42 -6.35 5.18
C LEU A 230 10.94 -6.51 3.74
N PHE A 231 10.08 -6.78 2.78
CA PHE A 231 10.37 -6.51 1.36
C PHE A 231 9.99 -5.08 1.01
N ALA A 232 10.99 -4.22 0.82
CA ALA A 232 10.77 -2.79 0.56
C ALA A 232 10.38 -2.53 -0.90
N ASN A 233 9.45 -1.60 -1.11
CA ASN A 233 8.91 -1.27 -2.43
C ASN A 233 9.95 -0.69 -3.40
N VAL A 234 10.92 0.08 -2.90
CA VAL A 234 11.92 0.79 -3.71
C VAL A 234 12.98 -0.17 -4.25
N THR A 235 13.41 -1.14 -3.44
CA THR A 235 14.49 -2.06 -3.79
C THR A 235 13.97 -3.38 -4.34
N ALA A 236 12.72 -3.75 -4.04
CA ALA A 236 12.18 -5.09 -4.25
C ALA A 236 13.03 -6.19 -3.58
N ASP A 237 13.62 -5.87 -2.44
CA ASP A 237 14.55 -6.73 -1.71
C ASP A 237 14.30 -6.67 -0.19
N VAL A 238 14.85 -7.64 0.52
CA VAL A 238 14.72 -7.78 1.97
C VAL A 238 15.50 -6.68 2.69
N VAL A 239 14.86 -6.07 3.68
CA VAL A 239 15.42 -5.04 4.55
C VAL A 239 15.09 -5.38 5.99
N THR A 240 16.13 -5.37 6.84
CA THR A 240 16.03 -5.60 8.28
C THR A 240 16.60 -4.46 9.11
N ASP A 241 17.46 -3.61 8.52
CA ASP A 241 18.04 -2.45 9.18
C ASP A 241 17.03 -1.28 9.24
N PRO A 242 16.62 -0.83 10.44
CA PRO A 242 15.67 0.27 10.58
C PRO A 242 16.16 1.59 9.95
N ALA A 243 17.47 1.85 9.94
CA ALA A 243 17.99 3.07 9.31
C ALA A 243 17.81 3.04 7.78
N LEU A 244 18.02 1.86 7.17
CA LEU A 244 17.73 1.66 5.76
C LEU A 244 16.22 1.73 5.47
N VAL A 245 15.37 1.15 6.32
CA VAL A 245 13.90 1.28 6.21
C VAL A 245 13.50 2.76 6.18
N GLN A 246 13.99 3.56 7.12
CA GLN A 246 13.67 4.98 7.21
C GLN A 246 14.00 5.71 5.91
N LYS A 247 15.21 5.49 5.37
CA LYS A 247 15.63 6.07 4.11
C LYS A 247 14.72 5.66 2.95
N LEU A 248 14.41 4.37 2.84
CA LEU A 248 13.59 3.83 1.75
C LEU A 248 12.14 4.33 1.81
N LEU A 249 11.57 4.53 3.00
CA LEU A 249 10.22 5.09 3.15
C LEU A 249 10.10 6.52 2.59
N VAL A 250 11.17 7.32 2.70
CA VAL A 250 11.24 8.66 2.10
C VAL A 250 11.36 8.56 0.58
N GLU A 251 12.28 7.73 0.09
CA GLU A 251 12.48 7.49 -1.34
C GLU A 251 11.21 6.95 -2.02
N GLN A 252 10.44 6.11 -1.32
CA GLN A 252 9.20 5.49 -1.80
C GLN A 252 8.15 6.52 -2.22
N VAL A 253 8.12 7.71 -1.60
CA VAL A 253 7.12 8.75 -1.89
C VAL A 253 7.24 9.27 -3.33
N CYS A 254 8.46 9.39 -3.84
CA CYS A 254 8.75 9.81 -5.22
C CYS A 254 9.10 8.65 -6.15
N GLY A 255 9.45 7.49 -5.59
CA GLY A 255 9.92 6.32 -6.30
C GLY A 255 8.80 5.38 -6.74
N ARG A 256 9.14 4.51 -7.70
CA ARG A 256 8.28 3.45 -8.20
C ARG A 256 8.01 2.41 -7.11
N VAL A 257 6.76 2.00 -6.95
CA VAL A 257 6.39 0.80 -6.20
C VAL A 257 6.63 -0.42 -7.09
N ARG A 258 7.66 -1.20 -6.75
CA ARG A 258 8.11 -2.37 -7.53
C ARG A 258 7.39 -3.66 -7.11
N TRP A 259 6.06 -3.62 -7.00
CA TRP A 259 5.27 -4.72 -6.42
C TRP A 259 5.47 -6.06 -7.15
N ARG A 260 5.41 -6.07 -8.49
CA ARG A 260 5.66 -7.26 -9.31
C ARG A 260 7.04 -7.85 -9.02
N GLU A 261 8.06 -7.01 -8.94
CA GLU A 261 9.43 -7.43 -8.63
C GLU A 261 9.53 -7.96 -7.19
N SER A 262 8.90 -7.31 -6.22
CA SER A 262 8.84 -7.78 -4.82
C SER A 262 8.20 -9.16 -4.70
N VAL A 263 7.13 -9.43 -5.45
CA VAL A 263 6.47 -10.75 -5.46
C VAL A 263 7.37 -11.84 -6.05
N ILE A 264 8.07 -11.52 -7.15
CA ILE A 264 9.06 -12.43 -7.76
C ILE A 264 10.20 -12.70 -6.77
N ALA A 265 10.72 -11.66 -6.13
CA ALA A 265 11.81 -11.76 -5.16
C ALA A 265 11.40 -12.56 -3.91
N MET A 266 10.19 -12.35 -3.40
CA MET A 266 9.62 -13.16 -2.30
C MET A 266 9.55 -14.64 -2.68
N GLN A 267 9.05 -14.98 -3.88
CA GLN A 267 9.03 -16.39 -4.32
C GLN A 267 10.45 -16.96 -4.44
N ALA A 268 11.39 -16.20 -5.03
CA ALA A 268 12.79 -16.61 -5.14
C ALA A 268 13.46 -16.82 -3.77
N ALA A 269 13.01 -16.09 -2.74
CA ALA A 269 13.42 -16.26 -1.35
C ALA A 269 12.75 -17.47 -0.65
N GLY A 270 11.88 -18.23 -1.33
CA GLY A 270 11.25 -19.45 -0.81
C GLY A 270 9.81 -19.27 -0.30
N VAL A 271 9.21 -18.10 -0.51
CA VAL A 271 7.79 -17.88 -0.18
C VAL A 271 6.90 -18.71 -1.09
N THR A 272 6.10 -19.57 -0.48
CA THR A 272 5.12 -20.46 -1.14
C THR A 272 3.69 -20.12 -0.74
N GLU A 273 3.51 -19.24 0.24
CA GLU A 273 2.21 -18.82 0.76
C GLU A 273 2.19 -17.31 1.01
N PHE A 274 1.19 -16.64 0.45
CA PHE A 274 0.92 -15.22 0.67
C PHE A 274 -0.41 -15.06 1.42
N VAL A 275 -0.37 -14.31 2.52
CA VAL A 275 -1.56 -13.98 3.31
C VAL A 275 -1.80 -12.47 3.24
N GLU A 276 -2.84 -12.06 2.52
CA GLU A 276 -3.26 -10.66 2.44
C GLU A 276 -4.21 -10.33 3.60
N LEU A 277 -3.84 -9.38 4.46
CA LEU A 277 -4.65 -8.97 5.60
C LEU A 277 -5.40 -7.67 5.31
N GLY A 278 -6.71 -7.65 5.61
CA GLY A 278 -7.55 -6.45 5.54
C GLY A 278 -7.97 -6.03 4.13
N GLY A 279 -7.70 -6.83 3.10
CA GLY A 279 -8.05 -6.55 1.70
C GLY A 279 -8.06 -7.80 0.81
N LYS A 280 -8.52 -7.64 -0.44
CA LYS A 280 -8.54 -8.69 -1.48
C LYS A 280 -8.00 -8.18 -2.83
N VAL A 281 -7.11 -7.21 -2.81
CA VAL A 281 -6.58 -6.52 -4.01
C VAL A 281 -5.23 -7.05 -4.46
N LEU A 282 -4.39 -7.49 -3.52
CA LEU A 282 -3.04 -7.97 -3.81
C LEU A 282 -3.04 -9.41 -4.31
N GLY A 283 -3.93 -10.26 -3.79
CA GLY A 283 -4.01 -11.67 -4.19
C GLY A 283 -4.11 -11.89 -5.71
N PRO A 284 -5.01 -11.20 -6.43
CA PRO A 284 -5.07 -11.29 -7.89
C PRO A 284 -3.78 -10.83 -8.60
N MET A 285 -3.08 -9.81 -8.10
CA MET A 285 -1.81 -9.34 -8.66
C MET A 285 -0.70 -10.38 -8.47
N ILE A 286 -0.64 -11.01 -7.29
CA ILE A 286 0.29 -12.09 -6.98
C ILE A 286 0.06 -13.28 -7.91
N GLY A 287 -1.17 -13.75 -8.06
CA GLY A 287 -1.49 -14.92 -8.92
C GLY A 287 -1.27 -14.70 -10.42
N ARG A 288 -1.24 -13.43 -10.87
CA ARG A 288 -0.79 -13.07 -12.23
C ARG A 288 0.72 -13.05 -12.36
N THR A 289 1.44 -12.77 -11.28
CA THR A 289 2.91 -12.57 -11.27
C THR A 289 3.69 -13.87 -11.12
N VAL A 290 3.30 -14.71 -10.14
CA VAL A 290 3.98 -15.97 -9.80
C VAL A 290 3.02 -17.14 -9.85
N LYS A 291 3.56 -18.36 -10.03
CA LYS A 291 2.81 -19.63 -10.07
C LYS A 291 3.21 -20.52 -8.89
N ASP A 292 2.44 -21.57 -8.64
CA ASP A 292 2.74 -22.58 -7.60
C ASP A 292 2.85 -21.99 -6.19
N VAL A 293 2.05 -20.97 -5.89
CA VAL A 293 1.93 -20.37 -4.56
C VAL A 293 0.49 -20.41 -4.08
N LYS A 294 0.31 -20.55 -2.78
CA LYS A 294 -0.98 -20.38 -2.12
C LYS A 294 -1.20 -18.90 -1.81
N ILE A 295 -2.43 -18.42 -2.03
CA ILE A 295 -2.81 -17.04 -1.77
C ILE A 295 -4.10 -17.04 -0.97
N THR A 296 -4.07 -16.47 0.23
CA THR A 296 -5.21 -16.35 1.13
C THR A 296 -5.46 -14.89 1.43
N SER A 297 -6.68 -14.40 1.25
CA SER A 297 -7.07 -13.05 1.68
C SER A 297 -7.98 -13.12 2.90
N VAL A 298 -7.60 -12.44 3.97
CA VAL A 298 -8.28 -12.47 5.26
C VAL A 298 -8.92 -11.11 5.53
N VAL A 299 -10.25 -11.09 5.61
CA VAL A 299 -11.02 -9.85 5.83
C VAL A 299 -12.11 -10.03 6.89
N THR A 300 -12.68 -11.23 7.00
CA THR A 300 -13.79 -11.54 7.92
C THR A 300 -13.35 -12.47 9.04
N MET A 301 -14.16 -12.59 10.10
CA MET A 301 -13.96 -13.59 11.15
C MET A 301 -13.86 -15.01 10.59
N ALA A 302 -14.69 -15.35 9.60
CA ALA A 302 -14.65 -16.66 8.96
C ALA A 302 -13.32 -16.91 8.22
N ASP A 303 -12.75 -15.88 7.58
CA ASP A 303 -11.44 -15.99 6.95
C ASP A 303 -10.33 -16.19 8.02
N ILE A 304 -10.43 -15.50 9.17
CA ILE A 304 -9.50 -15.65 10.30
C ILE A 304 -9.54 -17.08 10.84
N GLU A 305 -10.72 -17.59 11.15
CA GLU A 305 -10.92 -18.97 11.63
C GLU A 305 -10.44 -20.02 10.62
N ALA A 306 -10.60 -19.75 9.32
CA ALA A 306 -10.10 -20.62 8.28
C ALA A 306 -8.57 -20.64 8.24
N LEU A 307 -7.92 -19.48 8.31
CA LEU A 307 -6.46 -19.39 8.33
C LEU A 307 -5.87 -20.05 9.59
N LEU A 308 -6.47 -19.86 10.76
CA LEU A 308 -5.99 -20.45 12.02
C LEU A 308 -5.96 -21.99 12.01
N LYS A 309 -6.80 -22.63 11.19
CA LYS A 309 -6.77 -24.09 11.02
C LYS A 309 -5.56 -24.57 10.21
N GLU A 310 -4.86 -23.65 9.55
CA GLU A 310 -3.76 -23.94 8.64
C GLU A 310 -2.39 -23.51 9.17
N ILE A 311 -2.32 -22.60 10.15
CA ILE A 311 -1.06 -21.95 10.58
C ILE A 311 -0.57 -22.32 11.96
#